data_AF-A0A2C9KF43-F1
#
_entry.id   AF-A0A2C9KF43-F1
#
_cell.length_a   1.000
_cell.length_b   1.000
_cell.length_c   1.000
_cell.angle_alpha   90.00
_cell.angle_beta   90.00
_cell.angle_gamma   90.00
#
_symmetry.space_group_name_H-M   'P 1'
#
loop_
_entity.id
_entity.type
_entity.pdbx_description
1 polymer ?
#
loop_
_entity_poly.entity_id
_entity_poly.type
_entity_poly.pdbx_seq_one_letter_code
_entity_poly.pdbx_strand_id
1 'polypeptide(L)'
;MCDIMDPAPKVRLAYFHVCFAWFIVSTVQGQARINDARAIEEFLKNYHNQASKLYYNYKENSWNYQFDPTSQNKNLMDASKETWDKFLAEGTINASRYDTSVMSERDQRIFKLLLNIDFAAQKNKVKLNRIYELKEKMKSEFSKATTGDMKSSRAYLELLKVWKDYRDAIGNKLKALYPEFVELGNEAIRILGYDDMGAYML
;
A
#
# COMPACT_ATOMS: atom_id res chain seq x y z
N MET A 1 -3.66 -6.17 -33.63
CA MET A 1 -2.34 -6.74 -33.30
C MET A 1 -1.95 -6.18 -31.94
N CYS A 2 -2.57 -6.73 -30.89
CA CYS A 2 -2.32 -6.38 -29.50
C CYS A 2 -2.00 -7.71 -28.86
N ASP A 3 -0.73 -8.09 -28.97
CA ASP A 3 -0.23 -9.35 -28.47
C ASP A 3 0.95 -9.07 -27.56
N ILE A 4 0.86 -9.70 -26.39
CA ILE A 4 1.98 -10.12 -25.53
C ILE A 4 2.60 -8.98 -24.71
N MET A 5 1.88 -8.58 -23.67
CA MET A 5 2.53 -8.25 -22.39
C MET A 5 3.17 -9.53 -21.86
N ASP A 6 4.45 -9.71 -22.15
CA ASP A 6 5.28 -10.72 -21.50
C ASP A 6 5.32 -10.41 -19.99
N PRO A 7 5.21 -11.41 -19.09
CA PRO A 7 5.02 -11.18 -17.67
C PRO A 7 6.34 -10.70 -17.08
N ALA A 8 6.37 -9.42 -16.69
CA ALA A 8 7.46 -8.85 -15.90
C ALA A 8 7.82 -9.79 -14.72
N PRO A 9 9.11 -9.95 -14.41
CA PRO A 9 9.60 -11.00 -13.52
C PRO A 9 8.92 -10.90 -12.16
N LYS A 10 8.15 -11.94 -11.87
CA LYS A 10 7.49 -12.18 -10.60
C LYS A 10 8.53 -12.11 -9.47
N VAL A 11 8.10 -11.61 -8.32
CA VAL A 11 8.64 -11.88 -6.97
C VAL A 11 9.47 -10.79 -6.25
N ARG A 12 10.02 -9.71 -6.86
CA ARG A 12 10.90 -8.79 -6.08
C ARG A 12 10.32 -7.48 -5.53
N LEU A 13 9.16 -7.00 -5.99
CA LEU A 13 8.60 -5.72 -5.53
C LEU A 13 7.59 -5.83 -4.38
N ALA A 14 7.11 -7.04 -4.04
CA ALA A 14 6.13 -7.24 -2.97
C ALA A 14 6.74 -7.28 -1.56
N TYR A 15 8.07 -7.28 -1.43
CA TYR A 15 8.77 -7.54 -0.18
C TYR A 15 9.44 -6.33 0.47
N PHE A 16 9.24 -5.11 -0.04
CA PHE A 16 9.87 -3.92 0.58
C PHE A 16 9.12 -3.38 1.81
N HIS A 17 7.81 -3.65 1.93
CA HIS A 17 7.03 -3.23 3.10
C HIS A 17 7.12 -4.18 4.31
N VAL A 18 7.61 -5.41 4.14
CA VAL A 18 7.52 -6.47 5.17
C VAL A 18 8.75 -6.53 6.09
N CYS A 19 9.93 -6.09 5.64
CA CYS A 19 11.19 -6.39 6.35
C CYS A 19 11.74 -5.29 7.29
N PHE A 20 11.36 -4.02 7.14
CA PHE A 20 12.04 -2.93 7.89
C PHE A 20 11.30 -2.43 9.14
N ALA A 21 10.02 -2.77 9.33
CA ALA A 21 9.24 -2.28 10.48
C ALA A 21 9.58 -2.94 11.84
N TRP A 22 10.43 -3.97 11.87
CA TRP A 22 10.47 -4.91 13.00
C TRP A 22 11.72 -4.90 13.90
N PHE A 23 12.73 -4.06 13.67
CA PHE A 23 13.93 -4.10 14.53
C PHE A 23 13.89 -3.22 15.79
N ILE A 24 12.88 -2.35 15.98
CA ILE A 24 12.87 -1.40 17.13
C ILE A 24 11.48 -1.21 17.76
N VAL A 25 10.64 -2.25 17.84
CA VAL A 25 9.42 -2.19 18.69
C VAL A 25 9.66 -2.88 20.05
N SER A 26 10.70 -3.71 20.19
CA SER A 26 11.05 -4.37 21.45
C SER A 26 11.95 -3.54 22.39
N THR A 27 12.44 -2.36 21.98
CA THR A 27 13.28 -1.50 22.84
C THR A 27 12.58 -0.24 23.37
N VAL A 28 11.32 0.01 22.99
CA VAL A 28 10.55 1.20 23.45
C VAL A 28 9.56 0.84 24.57
N GLN A 29 9.83 -0.21 25.36
CA GLN A 29 9.17 -0.40 26.65
C GLN A 29 10.13 0.06 27.75
N GLY A 30 10.11 1.37 28.03
CA GLY A 30 10.88 1.96 29.14
C GLY A 30 11.46 3.37 28.89
N GLN A 31 11.46 3.86 27.64
CA GLN A 31 11.96 5.20 27.32
C GLN A 31 10.80 6.20 27.27
N ALA A 32 10.96 7.35 27.95
CA ALA A 32 9.98 8.43 27.90
C ALA A 32 9.76 8.87 26.44
N ARG A 33 8.49 9.03 26.04
CA ARG A 33 8.15 9.53 24.71
C ARG A 33 8.62 10.98 24.56
N ILE A 34 9.04 11.35 23.35
CA ILE A 34 9.48 12.70 23.04
C ILE A 34 8.26 13.63 23.04
N ASN A 35 8.28 14.66 23.89
CA ASN A 35 7.18 15.61 24.06
C ASN A 35 7.63 17.09 23.95
N ASP A 36 8.88 17.33 23.54
CA ASP A 36 9.42 18.67 23.32
C ASP A 36 8.88 19.29 22.02
N ALA A 37 8.26 20.47 22.12
CA ALA A 37 7.64 21.16 20.99
C ALA A 37 8.65 21.51 19.88
N ARG A 38 9.88 21.88 20.25
CA ARG A 38 10.93 22.22 19.28
C ARG A 38 11.39 20.97 18.52
N ALA A 39 11.58 19.85 19.21
CA ALA A 39 11.90 18.56 18.58
C ALA A 39 10.81 18.12 17.58
N ILE A 40 9.53 18.32 17.94
CA ILE A 40 8.40 18.03 17.04
C ILE A 40 8.45 18.89 15.78
N GLU A 41 8.65 20.21 15.94
CA GLU A 41 8.75 21.14 14.81
C GLU A 41 9.94 20.80 13.89
N GLU A 42 11.11 20.55 14.48
CA GLU A 42 12.32 20.21 13.74
C GLU A 42 12.16 18.90 12.95
N PHE A 43 11.56 17.88 13.57
CA PHE A 43 11.24 16.62 12.92
C PHE A 43 10.31 16.84 11.72
N LEU A 44 9.19 17.52 11.91
CA LEU A 44 8.21 17.75 10.83
C LEU A 44 8.81 18.57 9.68
N LYS A 45 9.60 19.60 9.99
CA LYS A 45 10.29 20.42 9.00
C LYS A 45 11.29 19.61 8.19
N ASN A 46 12.13 18.82 8.86
CA ASN A 46 13.12 17.98 8.19
C ASN A 46 12.44 16.90 7.34
N TYR A 47 11.43 16.23 7.89
CA TYR A 47 10.63 15.23 7.19
C TYR A 47 10.01 15.82 5.93
N HIS A 48 9.33 16.97 6.02
CA HIS A 48 8.70 17.61 4.88
C HIS A 48 9.71 17.94 3.76
N ASN A 49 10.87 18.49 4.11
CA ASN A 49 11.90 18.88 3.15
C ASN A 49 12.48 17.67 2.40
N GLN A 50 12.73 16.57 3.11
CA GLN A 50 13.23 15.33 2.49
C GLN A 50 12.14 14.64 1.68
N ALA A 51 10.93 14.53 2.26
CA ALA A 51 9.79 13.88 1.62
C ALA A 51 9.47 14.51 0.27
N SER A 52 9.42 15.84 0.22
CA SER A 52 9.10 16.59 -1.00
C SER A 52 10.08 16.28 -2.14
N LYS A 53 11.38 16.20 -1.84
CA LYS A 53 12.42 15.90 -2.84
C LYS A 53 12.34 14.45 -3.34
N LEU A 54 12.26 13.50 -2.41
CA LEU A 54 12.22 12.07 -2.74
C LEU A 54 10.94 11.71 -3.49
N TYR A 55 9.80 12.25 -3.04
CA TYR A 55 8.51 12.03 -3.69
C TYR A 55 8.48 12.64 -5.09
N TYR A 56 8.99 13.87 -5.26
CA TYR A 56 9.10 14.50 -6.58
C TYR A 56 9.89 13.61 -7.56
N ASN A 57 11.09 13.16 -7.17
CA ASN A 57 11.92 12.29 -7.99
C ASN A 57 11.23 10.96 -8.33
N TYR A 58 10.53 10.34 -7.36
CA TYR A 58 9.74 9.14 -7.64
C TYR A 58 8.63 9.40 -8.65
N LYS A 59 7.88 10.51 -8.49
CA LYS A 59 6.77 10.84 -9.39
C LYS A 59 7.24 11.22 -10.79
N GLU A 60 8.36 11.91 -10.93
CA GLU A 60 8.97 12.22 -12.21
C GLU A 60 9.40 10.94 -12.95
N ASN A 61 10.11 10.02 -12.27
CA ASN A 61 10.50 8.74 -12.90
C ASN A 61 9.29 7.86 -13.24
N SER A 62 8.25 7.86 -12.40
CA SER A 62 6.98 7.16 -12.68
C SER A 62 6.28 7.74 -13.89
N TRP A 63 6.27 9.06 -14.05
CA TRP A 63 5.73 9.74 -15.22
C TRP A 63 6.52 9.35 -16.47
N ASN A 64 7.85 9.42 -16.41
CA ASN A 64 8.72 9.07 -17.53
C ASN A 64 8.50 7.62 -18.00
N TYR A 65 8.39 6.65 -17.09
CA TYR A 65 8.08 5.27 -17.48
C TYR A 65 6.67 5.11 -18.07
N GLN A 66 5.68 5.85 -17.57
CA GLN A 66 4.31 5.79 -18.09
C GLN A 66 4.22 6.27 -19.54
N PHE A 67 4.97 7.31 -19.90
CA PHE A 67 4.96 7.88 -21.25
C PHE A 67 6.05 7.33 -22.18
N ASP A 68 7.09 6.72 -21.62
CA ASP A 68 8.18 6.05 -22.35
C ASP A 68 8.58 4.74 -21.63
N PRO A 69 7.91 3.60 -21.93
CA PRO A 69 8.01 2.37 -21.16
C PRO A 69 9.26 1.54 -21.49
N THR A 70 10.44 2.13 -21.38
CA THR A 70 11.73 1.46 -21.55
C THR A 70 12.19 0.76 -20.27
N SER A 71 13.04 -0.26 -20.40
CA SER A 71 13.66 -0.95 -19.25
C SER A 71 14.48 -0.01 -18.37
N GLN A 72 15.13 0.99 -18.96
CA GLN A 72 15.87 2.01 -18.23
C GLN A 72 14.95 2.87 -17.36
N ASN A 73 13.88 3.42 -17.93
CA ASN A 73 12.91 4.22 -17.17
C ASN A 73 12.23 3.40 -16.09
N LYS A 74 11.93 2.12 -16.37
CA LYS A 74 11.42 1.19 -15.36
C LYS A 74 12.38 1.04 -14.18
N ASN A 75 13.67 0.82 -14.44
CA ASN A 75 14.67 0.67 -13.38
C ASN A 75 14.84 1.95 -12.55
N LEU A 76 14.79 3.13 -13.19
CA LEU A 76 14.84 4.42 -12.50
C LEU A 76 13.61 4.65 -11.62
N MET A 77 12.42 4.29 -12.10
CA MET A 77 11.18 4.33 -11.32
C MET A 77 11.22 3.37 -10.14
N ASP A 78 11.64 2.12 -10.35
CA ASP A 78 11.71 1.11 -9.28
C ASP A 78 12.71 1.53 -8.19
N ALA A 79 13.88 2.04 -8.57
CA ALA A 79 14.90 2.50 -7.63
C ALA A 79 14.45 3.72 -6.81
N SER A 80 13.81 4.70 -7.44
CA SER A 80 13.29 5.89 -6.73
C SER A 80 12.09 5.54 -5.84
N LYS A 81 11.23 4.60 -6.26
CA LYS A 81 10.15 4.06 -5.42
C LYS A 81 10.69 3.34 -4.19
N GLU A 82 11.70 2.49 -4.34
CA GLU A 82 12.32 1.80 -3.21
C GLU A 82 12.92 2.80 -2.19
N THR A 83 13.58 3.85 -2.69
CA THR A 83 14.13 4.91 -1.85
C THR A 83 13.03 5.66 -1.10
N TRP A 84 11.93 6.00 -1.77
CA TRP A 84 10.76 6.62 -1.17
C TRP A 84 10.11 5.74 -0.09
N ASP A 85 9.96 4.44 -0.35
CA ASP A 85 9.36 3.49 0.60
C ASP A 85 10.20 3.30 1.86
N LYS A 86 11.52 3.24 1.72
CA LYS A 86 12.45 3.20 2.87
C LYS A 86 12.31 4.46 3.73
N PHE A 87 12.30 5.63 3.09
CA PHE A 87 12.14 6.91 3.79
C PHE A 87 10.81 6.97 4.56
N LEU A 88 9.69 6.53 3.96
CA LEU A 88 8.41 6.46 4.66
C LEU A 88 8.47 5.54 5.88
N ALA A 89 9.06 4.35 5.74
CA ALA A 89 9.19 3.40 6.84
C ALA A 89 10.02 3.96 8.01
N GLU A 90 11.17 4.57 7.72
CA GLU A 90 12.01 5.24 8.72
C GLU A 90 11.28 6.41 9.37
N GLY A 91 10.55 7.19 8.57
CA GLY A 91 9.70 8.29 9.02
C GLY A 91 8.66 7.85 10.04
N THR A 92 7.92 6.78 9.75
CA THR A 92 6.95 6.18 10.68
C THR A 92 7.63 5.70 11.97
N ILE A 93 8.77 5.00 11.86
CA ILE A 93 9.50 4.51 13.04
C ILE A 93 9.93 5.68 13.92
N ASN A 94 10.46 6.75 13.33
CA ASN A 94 10.87 7.94 14.06
C ASN A 94 9.67 8.67 14.67
N ALA A 95 8.56 8.81 13.93
CA ALA A 95 7.33 9.41 14.42
C ALA A 95 6.73 8.65 15.61
N SER A 96 6.87 7.31 15.66
CA SER A 96 6.32 6.47 16.73
C SER A 96 6.92 6.73 18.12
N ARG A 97 8.03 7.47 18.19
CA ARG A 97 8.74 7.82 19.43
C ARG A 97 8.17 9.07 20.12
N TYR A 98 7.32 9.82 19.45
CA TYR A 98 6.74 11.06 19.96
C TYR A 98 5.43 10.81 20.71
N ASP A 99 5.17 11.63 21.73
CA ASP A 99 3.85 11.69 22.38
C ASP A 99 2.93 12.61 21.59
N THR A 100 1.95 12.03 20.91
CA THR A 100 1.00 12.80 20.10
C THR A 100 -0.05 13.54 20.94
N SER A 101 -0.24 13.17 22.21
CA SER A 101 -1.29 13.78 23.06
C SER A 101 -1.01 15.23 23.44
N VAL A 102 0.27 15.64 23.42
CA VAL A 102 0.73 16.99 23.77
C VAL A 102 0.86 17.92 22.56
N MET A 103 0.64 17.40 21.35
CA MET A 103 0.83 18.14 20.10
C MET A 103 -0.33 19.11 19.84
N SER A 104 -0.05 20.15 19.03
CA SER A 104 -1.10 20.99 18.45
C SER A 104 -2.04 20.15 17.56
N GLU A 105 -3.29 20.57 17.37
CA GLU A 105 -4.23 19.84 16.48
C GLU A 105 -3.67 19.65 15.07
N ARG A 106 -2.91 20.63 14.57
CA ARG A 106 -2.24 20.55 13.27
C ARG A 106 -1.24 19.39 13.24
N ASP A 107 -0.36 19.33 14.24
CA ASP A 107 0.72 18.34 14.27
C ASP A 107 0.17 16.95 14.56
N GLN A 108 -0.87 16.83 15.41
CA GLN A 108 -1.60 15.59 15.63
C GLN A 108 -2.13 15.00 14.32
N ARG A 109 -2.72 15.85 13.44
CA ARG A 109 -3.20 15.41 12.13
C ARG A 109 -2.06 14.90 11.23
N ILE A 110 -0.91 15.57 11.24
CA ILE A 110 0.25 15.13 10.46
C ILE A 110 0.78 13.80 11.00
N PHE A 111 0.94 13.67 12.32
CA PHE A 111 1.39 12.42 12.95
C PHE A 111 0.42 11.27 12.74
N LYS A 112 -0.91 11.52 12.73
CA LYS A 112 -1.91 10.50 12.38
C LYS A 112 -1.66 9.93 10.99
N LEU A 113 -1.25 10.76 10.03
CA LEU A 113 -0.89 10.30 8.68
C LEU A 113 0.44 9.54 8.65
N LEU A 114 1.46 10.00 9.38
CA LEU A 114 2.78 9.35 9.46
C LEU A 114 2.74 7.97 10.12
N LEU A 115 1.86 7.81 11.11
CA LEU A 115 1.67 6.57 11.86
C LEU A 115 0.62 5.65 11.22
N ASN A 116 -0.04 6.09 10.16
CA ASN A 116 -0.97 5.25 9.43
C ASN A 116 -0.20 4.29 8.52
N ILE A 117 -0.11 3.02 8.96
CA ILE A 117 0.65 1.96 8.28
C ILE A 117 -0.24 0.87 7.66
N ASP A 118 -1.56 1.10 7.54
CA ASP A 118 -2.50 0.16 6.92
C ASP A 118 -2.36 -1.26 7.54
N PHE A 119 -2.37 -2.31 6.72
CA PHE A 119 -2.20 -3.70 7.16
C PHE A 119 -0.89 -3.97 7.89
N ALA A 120 0.16 -3.15 7.72
CA ALA A 120 1.44 -3.34 8.42
C ALA A 120 1.33 -3.11 9.94
N ALA A 121 0.18 -2.63 10.44
CA ALA A 121 -0.15 -2.65 11.86
C ALA A 121 -0.24 -4.07 12.44
N GLN A 122 -0.48 -5.09 11.59
CA GLN A 122 -0.55 -6.49 11.99
C GLN A 122 0.80 -6.98 12.53
N LYS A 123 0.85 -7.22 13.85
CA LYS A 123 2.06 -7.69 14.55
C LYS A 123 2.39 -9.14 14.20
N ASN A 124 1.40 -9.97 13.87
CA ASN A 124 1.65 -11.35 13.46
C ASN A 124 2.13 -11.41 12.00
N LYS A 125 3.42 -11.68 11.80
CA LYS A 125 4.04 -11.75 10.46
C LYS A 125 3.39 -12.76 9.53
N VAL A 126 2.91 -13.90 10.05
CA VAL A 126 2.24 -14.93 9.25
C VAL A 126 0.93 -14.36 8.70
N LYS A 127 0.13 -13.71 9.56
CA LYS A 127 -1.11 -13.05 9.14
C LYS A 127 -0.85 -11.89 8.17
N LEU A 128 0.16 -11.07 8.45
CA LEU A 128 0.56 -9.95 7.57
C LEU A 128 0.93 -10.45 6.17
N ASN A 129 1.79 -11.47 6.08
CA ASN A 129 2.16 -12.07 4.82
C ASN A 129 0.94 -12.65 4.10
N ARG A 130 0.03 -13.29 4.85
CA ARG A 130 -1.20 -13.85 4.29
C ARG A 130 -2.12 -12.80 3.68
N ILE A 131 -2.26 -11.62 4.30
CA ILE A 131 -3.02 -10.48 3.75
C ILE A 131 -2.45 -10.08 2.38
N TYR A 132 -1.13 -9.87 2.30
CA TYR A 132 -0.48 -9.47 1.05
C TYR A 132 -0.56 -10.55 -0.02
N GLU A 133 -0.39 -11.82 0.34
CA GLU A 133 -0.58 -12.94 -0.58
C GLU A 133 -2.00 -12.98 -1.16
N LEU A 134 -3.03 -12.80 -0.32
CA LEU A 134 -4.42 -12.77 -0.76
C LEU A 134 -4.66 -11.60 -1.71
N LYS A 135 -4.15 -10.41 -1.38
CA LYS A 135 -4.25 -9.20 -2.22
C LYS A 135 -3.63 -9.42 -3.59
N GLU A 136 -2.42 -9.97 -3.65
CA GLU A 136 -1.74 -10.26 -4.91
C GLU A 136 -2.42 -11.39 -5.71
N LYS A 137 -2.89 -12.45 -5.04
CA LYS A 137 -3.68 -13.52 -5.70
C LYS A 137 -4.95 -12.96 -6.33
N MET A 138 -5.72 -12.16 -5.59
CA MET A 138 -6.94 -11.53 -6.13
C MET A 138 -6.61 -10.61 -7.31
N LYS A 139 -5.59 -9.74 -7.19
CA LYS A 139 -5.14 -8.87 -8.28
C LYS A 139 -4.74 -9.68 -9.53
N SER A 140 -4.03 -10.78 -9.34
CA SER A 140 -3.65 -11.68 -10.44
C SER A 140 -4.87 -12.30 -11.12
N GLU A 141 -5.87 -12.75 -10.36
CA GLU A 141 -7.11 -13.30 -10.95
C GLU A 141 -7.90 -12.24 -11.72
N PHE A 142 -7.99 -11.01 -11.19
CA PHE A 142 -8.61 -9.90 -11.93
C PHE A 142 -7.90 -9.59 -13.25
N SER A 143 -6.55 -9.56 -13.25
CA SER A 143 -5.76 -9.23 -14.44
C SER A 143 -5.89 -10.26 -15.57
N LYS A 144 -6.29 -11.50 -15.28
CA LYS A 144 -6.47 -12.55 -16.27
C LYS A 144 -7.85 -12.50 -16.95
N ALA A 145 -8.80 -11.78 -16.35
CA ALA A 145 -10.17 -11.74 -16.84
C ALA A 145 -10.25 -10.84 -18.07
N THR A 146 -10.71 -11.39 -19.19
CA THR A 146 -11.00 -10.61 -20.39
C THR A 146 -12.47 -10.20 -20.39
N THR A 147 -12.73 -8.95 -20.73
CA THR A 147 -14.07 -8.48 -21.04
C THR A 147 -14.21 -8.46 -22.55
N GLY A 148 -15.19 -9.18 -23.09
CA GLY A 148 -15.63 -8.97 -24.48
C GLY A 148 -16.17 -7.55 -24.69
N ASP A 149 -16.70 -7.26 -25.89
CA ASP A 149 -17.18 -5.92 -26.21
C ASP A 149 -18.52 -5.58 -25.53
N MET A 150 -18.43 -5.14 -24.27
CA MET A 150 -19.56 -4.64 -23.48
C MET A 150 -19.97 -3.20 -23.83
N LYS A 151 -19.15 -2.47 -24.60
CA LYS A 151 -19.33 -1.03 -24.84
C LYS A 151 -20.11 -0.78 -26.13
N SER A 152 -19.72 -1.43 -27.21
CA SER A 152 -20.28 -1.18 -28.54
C SER A 152 -21.49 -2.05 -28.86
N SER A 153 -21.53 -3.29 -28.34
CA SER A 153 -22.65 -4.19 -28.62
C SER A 153 -23.97 -3.62 -28.06
N ARG A 154 -25.04 -3.85 -28.82
CA ARG A 154 -26.44 -3.56 -28.42
C ARG A 154 -27.27 -4.84 -28.39
N ALA A 155 -26.69 -5.98 -28.75
CA ALA A 155 -27.37 -7.26 -28.76
C ALA A 155 -27.43 -7.81 -27.33
N TYR A 156 -28.65 -7.94 -26.79
CA TYR A 156 -28.86 -8.36 -25.40
C TYR A 156 -28.15 -9.69 -25.07
N LEU A 157 -28.26 -10.69 -25.95
CA LEU A 157 -27.68 -12.02 -25.69
C LEU A 157 -26.14 -12.00 -25.68
N GLU A 158 -25.51 -11.13 -26.49
CA GLU A 158 -24.06 -10.97 -26.48
C GLU A 158 -23.59 -10.32 -25.19
N LEU A 159 -24.25 -9.24 -24.76
CA LEU A 159 -23.94 -8.55 -23.50
C LEU A 159 -24.15 -9.48 -22.30
N LEU A 160 -25.24 -10.25 -22.28
CA LEU A 160 -25.52 -11.23 -21.24
C LEU A 160 -24.44 -12.30 -21.19
N LYS A 161 -24.01 -12.80 -22.35
CA LYS A 161 -22.95 -13.81 -22.44
C LYS A 161 -21.64 -13.27 -21.88
N VAL A 162 -21.18 -12.11 -22.35
CA VAL A 162 -19.92 -11.52 -21.89
C VAL A 162 -19.94 -11.23 -20.39
N TRP A 163 -21.05 -10.71 -19.86
CA TRP A 163 -21.21 -10.48 -18.43
C TRP A 163 -21.13 -11.78 -17.62
N LYS A 164 -21.80 -12.84 -18.07
CA LYS A 164 -21.78 -14.16 -17.41
C LYS A 164 -20.40 -14.78 -17.48
N ASP A 165 -19.80 -14.86 -18.66
CA ASP A 165 -18.47 -15.45 -18.86
C ASP A 165 -17.42 -14.78 -17.97
N TYR A 166 -17.46 -13.45 -17.84
CA TYR A 166 -16.58 -12.72 -16.93
C TYR A 166 -16.81 -13.13 -15.47
N ARG A 167 -18.07 -13.12 -15.01
CA ARG A 167 -18.42 -13.49 -13.62
C ARG A 167 -18.09 -14.95 -13.32
N ASP A 168 -18.28 -15.86 -14.26
CA ASP A 168 -17.97 -17.28 -14.11
C ASP A 168 -16.45 -17.52 -14.07
N ALA A 169 -15.67 -16.76 -14.85
CA ALA A 169 -14.21 -16.87 -14.90
C ALA A 169 -13.51 -16.45 -13.59
N ILE A 170 -14.00 -15.39 -12.91
CA ILE A 170 -13.34 -14.86 -11.71
C ILE A 170 -14.17 -14.92 -10.43
N GLY A 171 -15.49 -14.92 -10.52
CA GLY A 171 -16.38 -14.71 -9.37
C GLY A 171 -16.19 -15.76 -8.28
N ASN A 172 -16.17 -17.04 -8.65
CA ASN A 172 -15.95 -18.13 -7.69
C ASN A 172 -14.56 -18.09 -7.05
N LYS A 173 -13.52 -17.71 -7.82
CA LYS A 173 -12.15 -17.61 -7.32
C LYS A 173 -12.02 -16.49 -6.29
N LEU A 174 -12.59 -15.33 -6.59
CA LEU A 174 -12.59 -14.19 -5.67
C LEU A 174 -13.43 -14.48 -4.44
N LYS A 175 -14.61 -15.11 -4.61
CA LYS A 175 -15.46 -15.51 -3.49
C LYS A 175 -14.73 -16.41 -2.48
N ALA A 176 -13.82 -17.28 -2.94
CA ALA A 176 -13.04 -18.14 -2.07
C ALA A 176 -11.93 -17.38 -1.29
N LEU A 177 -11.39 -16.30 -1.84
CA LEU A 177 -10.26 -15.55 -1.26
C LEU A 177 -10.71 -14.36 -0.40
N TYR A 178 -11.82 -13.73 -0.77
CA TYR A 178 -12.24 -12.44 -0.22
C TYR A 178 -12.63 -12.48 1.27
N PRO A 179 -13.32 -13.51 1.80
CA PRO A 179 -13.68 -13.57 3.23
C PRO A 179 -12.46 -13.55 4.15
N GLU A 180 -11.45 -14.38 3.84
CA GLU A 180 -10.19 -14.43 4.62
C GLU A 180 -9.45 -13.09 4.55
N PHE A 181 -9.44 -12.44 3.38
CA PHE A 181 -8.85 -11.12 3.22
C PHE A 181 -9.55 -10.08 4.10
N VAL A 182 -10.89 -10.10 4.14
CA VAL A 182 -11.67 -9.16 4.95
C VAL A 182 -11.44 -9.39 6.44
N GLU A 183 -11.42 -10.63 6.89
CA GLU A 183 -11.18 -10.99 8.28
C GLU A 183 -9.80 -10.51 8.75
N LEU A 184 -8.73 -10.89 8.04
CA LEU A 184 -7.37 -10.53 8.39
C LEU A 184 -7.11 -9.02 8.25
N GLY A 185 -7.69 -8.39 7.23
CA GLY A 185 -7.60 -6.94 7.03
C GLY A 185 -8.26 -6.15 8.16
N ASN A 186 -9.48 -6.55 8.57
CA ASN A 186 -10.16 -5.94 9.71
C ASN A 186 -9.39 -6.14 11.01
N GLU A 187 -8.80 -7.31 11.23
CA GLU A 187 -7.92 -7.56 12.39
C GLU A 187 -6.74 -6.59 12.43
N ALA A 188 -6.08 -6.36 11.30
CA ALA A 188 -4.95 -5.43 11.20
C ALA A 188 -5.39 -3.98 11.47
N ILE A 189 -6.50 -3.55 10.87
CA ILE A 189 -6.99 -2.18 10.96
C ILE A 189 -7.51 -1.82 12.36
N ARG A 190 -8.07 -2.78 13.11
CA ARG A 190 -8.45 -2.56 14.52
C ARG A 190 -7.27 -2.20 15.43
N ILE A 191 -6.05 -2.62 15.09
CA ILE A 191 -4.84 -2.23 15.82
C ILE A 191 -4.59 -0.72 15.71
N LEU A 192 -5.01 -0.10 14.60
CA LEU A 192 -4.93 1.35 14.38
C LEU A 192 -6.09 2.14 15.03
N GLY A 193 -7.01 1.45 15.72
CA GLY A 193 -8.12 2.07 16.44
C GLY A 193 -9.37 2.35 15.60
N TYR A 194 -9.50 1.73 14.42
CA TYR A 194 -10.70 1.78 13.59
C TYR A 194 -11.56 0.52 13.79
N ASP A 195 -12.88 0.60 13.64
CA ASP A 195 -13.78 -0.54 13.86
C ASP A 195 -13.56 -1.68 12.85
N ASP A 196 -13.31 -1.30 11.59
CA ASP A 196 -13.03 -2.18 10.46
C ASP A 196 -12.36 -1.43 9.29
N MET A 197 -12.04 -2.14 8.21
CA MET A 197 -11.47 -1.58 6.98
C MET A 197 -12.38 -0.53 6.32
N GLY A 198 -13.70 -0.64 6.47
CA GLY A 198 -14.65 0.32 5.91
C GLY A 198 -14.55 1.65 6.63
N ALA A 199 -14.59 1.63 7.97
CA ALA A 199 -14.39 2.81 8.81
C ALA A 199 -13.01 3.46 8.61
N TYR A 200 -11.99 2.66 8.29
CA TYR A 200 -10.65 3.16 7.95
C TYR A 200 -10.57 3.92 6.62
N MET A 201 -11.46 3.61 5.67
CA MET A 201 -11.51 4.26 4.36
C MET A 201 -12.38 5.53 4.33
N LEU A 202 -13.11 5.83 5.41
CA LEU A 202 -13.99 7.00 5.56
C LEU A 202 -13.25 8.17 6.26
#